data_AF-A0A4R1WL48-F1
#
_entry.id   AF-A0A4R1WL48-F1
#
_cell.length_a   1.000
_cell.length_b   1.000
_cell.length_c   1.000
_cell.angle_alpha   90.00
_cell.angle_beta   90.00
_cell.angle_gamma   90.00
#
_symmetry.space_group_name_H-M   'P 1'
#
loop_
_entity.id
_entity.type
_entity.pdbx_description
1 polymer ?
#
loop_
_entity_poly.entity_id
_entity_poly.type
_entity_poly.pdbx_seq_one_letter_code
_entity_poly.pdbx_strand_id
1 'polypeptide(L)'
;MKRLALILLTGLAVFVGGGLTASAADFPTDPRVTAAVAAWKTKPVYVDPLYAEYVGTQDQQLAERIATAPAPVFVAVMPTGAWFQEKDDTERLAGWLAVTNGKPGIYVVMDGTATTGAAHLLGARAPFDTFASSKTALADQLSQYLDDLELNDRVKVKPARTAELPTAPERTYERERFTVGKAIGNGIGGMTIGLMGGALLAGIVFGLAALVAPRRGGQQ
;
A
#
# COMPACT_ATOMS: atom_id res chain seq x y z
N MET A 1 -25.84 63.04 -13.71
CA MET A 1 -25.73 61.69 -14.32
C MET A 1 -24.29 61.14 -14.34
N LYS A 2 -23.47 61.37 -13.30
CA LYS A 2 -22.10 60.82 -13.18
C LYS A 2 -21.84 60.08 -11.86
N ARG A 3 -22.83 60.05 -10.95
CA ARG A 3 -22.70 59.43 -9.62
C ARG A 3 -23.46 58.12 -9.45
N LEU A 4 -24.27 57.74 -10.43
CA LEU A 4 -25.04 56.48 -10.43
C LEU A 4 -24.32 55.32 -11.15
N ALA A 5 -23.31 55.62 -11.97
CA ALA A 5 -22.54 54.60 -12.69
C ALA A 5 -21.44 53.94 -11.84
N LEU A 6 -21.12 54.48 -10.66
CA LEU A 6 -20.01 53.98 -9.83
C LEU A 6 -20.42 52.87 -8.85
N ILE A 7 -21.71 52.68 -8.60
CA ILE A 7 -22.20 51.67 -7.63
C ILE A 7 -22.42 50.30 -8.30
N LEU A 8 -22.60 50.26 -9.63
CA LEU A 8 -22.75 48.99 -10.35
C LEU A 8 -21.44 48.21 -10.55
N LEU A 9 -20.28 48.85 -10.36
CA LEU A 9 -18.97 48.20 -10.54
C LEU A 9 -18.42 47.54 -9.26
N THR A 10 -19.01 47.81 -8.09
CA THR A 10 -18.62 47.18 -6.81
C THR A 10 -19.45 45.94 -6.46
N GLY A 11 -20.55 45.67 -7.18
CA GLY A 11 -21.41 44.50 -6.92
C GLY A 11 -20.98 43.20 -7.62
N LEU A 12 -20.09 43.28 -8.62
CA LEU A 12 -19.70 42.13 -9.46
C LEU A 12 -18.29 41.59 -9.12
N ALA A 13 -17.76 41.89 -7.94
CA ALA A 13 -16.48 41.36 -7.46
C ALA A 13 -16.63 40.38 -6.29
N VAL A 14 -17.85 40.14 -5.79
CA VAL A 14 -18.08 39.29 -4.60
C VAL A 14 -18.56 37.87 -4.98
N PHE A 15 -18.87 37.59 -6.25
CA PHE A 15 -19.48 36.31 -6.66
C PHE A 15 -18.60 35.40 -7.55
N VAL A 16 -17.32 35.70 -7.70
CA VAL A 16 -16.33 34.81 -8.37
C VAL A 16 -15.29 34.28 -7.37
N GLY A 17 -15.53 34.50 -6.07
CA GLY A 17 -14.77 33.90 -4.97
C GLY A 17 -15.29 32.52 -4.56
N GLY A 18 -16.12 31.86 -5.38
CA GLY A 18 -16.48 30.44 -5.23
C GLY A 18 -15.30 29.52 -5.54
N GLY A 19 -14.09 29.91 -5.13
CA GLY A 19 -12.97 29.00 -5.07
C GLY A 19 -13.38 27.88 -4.14
N LEU A 20 -13.55 26.70 -4.70
CA LEU A 20 -13.47 25.43 -4.00
C LEU A 20 -12.24 25.53 -3.09
N THR A 21 -12.45 25.93 -1.84
CA THR A 21 -11.52 25.62 -0.77
C THR A 21 -11.58 24.12 -0.67
N ALA A 22 -10.79 23.43 -1.50
CA ALA A 22 -10.38 22.07 -1.22
C ALA A 22 -9.97 22.12 0.24
N SER A 23 -10.72 21.43 1.11
CA SER A 23 -10.45 21.39 2.53
C SER A 23 -8.95 21.26 2.71
N ALA A 24 -8.36 22.19 3.47
CA ALA A 24 -7.04 21.98 4.03
C ALA A 24 -7.08 20.57 4.61
N ALA A 25 -6.38 19.67 3.94
CA ALA A 25 -6.70 18.28 4.08
C ALA A 25 -6.24 17.85 5.47
N ASP A 26 -7.15 17.26 6.25
CA ASP A 26 -6.90 16.76 7.59
C ASP A 26 -6.02 15.50 7.53
N PHE A 27 -4.79 15.64 7.04
CA PHE A 27 -3.75 14.64 7.13
C PHE A 27 -2.52 15.22 7.82
N PRO A 28 -1.80 14.39 8.58
CA PRO A 28 -0.70 14.87 9.39
C PRO A 28 0.43 15.45 8.52
N THR A 29 1.12 16.45 9.07
CA THR A 29 2.23 17.09 8.38
C THR A 29 3.42 16.13 8.36
N ASP A 30 3.85 15.75 7.15
CA ASP A 30 5.00 14.89 6.92
C ASP A 30 6.13 15.66 6.20
N PRO A 31 7.34 15.71 6.79
CA PRO A 31 8.50 16.31 6.15
C PRO A 31 8.85 15.70 4.78
N ARG A 32 8.65 14.38 4.58
CA ARG A 32 8.91 13.67 3.32
C ARG A 32 8.01 14.21 2.20
N VAL A 33 6.73 14.41 2.52
CA VAL A 33 5.75 15.00 1.59
C VAL A 33 6.16 16.42 1.21
N THR A 34 6.54 17.23 2.20
CA THR A 34 6.98 18.62 1.97
C THR A 34 8.23 18.68 1.08
N ALA A 35 9.21 17.81 1.34
CA ALA A 35 10.44 17.72 0.57
C ALA A 35 10.19 17.27 -0.89
N ALA A 36 9.35 16.26 -1.08
CA ALA A 36 8.98 15.78 -2.41
C ALA A 36 8.29 16.85 -3.25
N VAL A 37 7.30 17.53 -2.68
CA VAL A 37 6.58 18.62 -3.37
C VAL A 37 7.50 19.80 -3.69
N ALA A 38 8.46 20.10 -2.82
CA ALA A 38 9.47 21.12 -3.11
C ALA A 38 10.36 20.71 -4.31
N ALA A 39 10.81 19.46 -4.36
CA ALA A 39 11.64 18.94 -5.45
C ALA A 39 10.91 18.94 -6.81
N TRP A 40 9.61 18.62 -6.81
CA TRP A 40 8.76 18.60 -8.00
C TRP A 40 8.54 19.95 -8.68
N LYS A 41 9.01 21.05 -8.08
CA LYS A 41 9.10 22.35 -8.75
C LYS A 41 10.19 22.38 -9.82
N THR A 42 11.19 21.50 -9.72
CA THR A 42 12.38 21.50 -10.58
C THR A 42 12.57 20.20 -11.36
N LYS A 43 12.18 19.06 -10.80
CA LYS A 43 12.35 17.74 -11.42
C LYS A 43 11.17 16.82 -11.12
N PRO A 44 10.74 15.94 -12.04
CA PRO A 44 9.56 15.09 -11.82
C PRO A 44 9.79 13.92 -10.84
N VAL A 45 11.05 13.63 -10.51
CA VAL A 45 11.45 12.57 -9.57
C VAL A 45 12.03 13.19 -8.29
N TYR A 46 11.46 12.82 -7.15
CA TYR A 46 12.06 13.02 -5.84
C TYR A 46 12.63 11.70 -5.35
N VAL A 47 13.83 11.76 -4.78
CA VAL A 47 14.48 10.62 -4.12
C VAL A 47 14.78 11.04 -2.70
N ASP A 48 14.26 10.30 -1.73
CA ASP A 48 14.57 10.51 -0.33
C ASP A 48 16.06 10.22 -0.06
N PRO A 49 16.74 11.01 0.78
CA PRO A 49 18.15 10.78 1.09
C PRO A 49 18.47 9.35 1.57
N LEU A 50 17.53 8.67 2.24
CA LEU A 50 17.70 7.28 2.67
C LEU A 50 17.75 6.28 1.50
N TYR A 51 17.22 6.67 0.35
CA TYR A 51 17.16 5.87 -0.88
C TYR A 51 18.16 6.32 -1.94
N ALA A 52 18.97 7.36 -1.68
CA ALA A 52 19.89 7.92 -2.66
C ALA A 52 20.90 6.89 -3.19
N GLU A 53 21.46 6.06 -2.32
CA GLU A 53 22.38 4.97 -2.72
C GLU A 53 21.67 3.87 -3.51
N TYR A 54 20.42 3.57 -3.16
CA TYR A 54 19.62 2.54 -3.82
C TYR A 54 19.21 2.95 -5.25
N VAL A 55 18.79 4.21 -5.43
CA VAL A 55 18.49 4.75 -6.77
C VAL A 55 19.76 4.87 -7.60
N GLY A 56 20.84 5.38 -7.01
CA GLY A 56 22.11 5.57 -7.70
C GLY A 56 21.94 6.36 -9.00
N THR A 57 22.32 5.75 -10.12
CA THR A 57 22.26 6.38 -11.45
C THR A 57 20.91 6.22 -12.16
N GLN A 58 19.90 5.61 -11.52
CA GLN A 58 18.59 5.36 -12.15
C GLN A 58 17.69 6.61 -12.22
N ASP A 59 18.05 7.71 -11.53
CA ASP A 59 17.25 8.96 -11.51
C ASP A 59 16.95 9.48 -12.93
N GLN A 60 17.94 9.42 -13.83
CA GLN A 60 17.76 9.84 -15.21
C GLN A 60 16.81 8.91 -15.98
N GLN A 61 16.91 7.60 -15.79
CA GLN A 61 16.04 6.62 -16.46
C GLN A 61 14.59 6.77 -16.00
N LEU A 62 14.36 7.05 -14.70
CA LEU A 62 13.05 7.36 -14.16
C LEU A 62 12.49 8.64 -14.80
N ALA A 63 13.29 9.70 -14.91
CA ALA A 63 12.87 10.96 -15.53
C ALA A 63 12.54 10.78 -17.02
N GLU A 64 13.34 10.02 -17.76
CA GLU A 64 13.10 9.70 -19.17
C GLU A 64 11.80 8.90 -19.34
N ARG A 65 11.53 7.92 -18.47
CA ARG A 65 10.28 7.17 -18.52
C ARG A 65 9.07 8.07 -18.23
N ILE A 66 9.15 8.94 -17.23
CA ILE A 66 8.08 9.92 -16.93
C ILE A 66 7.81 10.83 -18.12
N ALA A 67 8.84 11.28 -18.83
CA ALA A 67 8.68 12.17 -19.98
C ALA A 67 7.88 11.54 -21.14
N THR A 68 7.81 10.21 -21.21
CA THR A 68 7.01 9.49 -22.21
C THR A 68 5.56 9.23 -21.79
N ALA A 69 5.20 9.54 -20.55
CA ALA A 69 3.87 9.26 -20.03
C ALA A 69 2.79 10.14 -20.70
N PRO A 70 1.58 9.59 -20.96
CA PRO A 70 0.49 10.33 -21.60
C PRO A 70 -0.17 11.39 -20.70
N ALA A 71 0.19 11.43 -19.41
CA ALA A 71 -0.29 12.40 -18.43
C ALA A 71 0.86 12.85 -17.52
N PRO A 72 0.75 13.98 -16.80
CA PRO A 72 1.76 14.39 -15.82
C PRO A 72 1.94 13.31 -14.74
N VAL A 73 3.18 12.84 -14.56
CA VAL A 73 3.54 11.87 -13.52
C VAL A 73 4.56 12.50 -12.57
N PHE A 74 4.33 12.34 -11.28
CA PHE A 74 5.23 12.78 -10.21
C PHE A 74 5.64 11.55 -9.40
N VAL A 75 6.94 11.28 -9.33
CA VAL A 75 7.48 10.09 -8.67
C VAL A 75 8.23 10.48 -7.41
N ALA A 76 7.99 9.72 -6.34
CA ALA A 76 8.62 9.85 -5.05
C ALA A 76 9.23 8.49 -4.65
N VAL A 77 10.55 8.38 -4.64
CA VAL A 77 11.26 7.20 -4.13
C VAL A 77 11.57 7.44 -2.65
N MET A 78 10.89 6.76 -1.73
CA MET A 78 10.96 7.06 -0.30
C MET A 78 10.55 5.86 0.57
N PRO A 79 10.95 5.81 1.85
CA PRO A 79 10.53 4.74 2.74
C PRO A 79 9.02 4.78 2.99
N THR A 80 8.42 3.62 3.18
CA THR A 80 7.00 3.38 3.51
C THR A 80 6.90 2.32 4.61
N GLY A 81 5.70 2.13 5.17
CA GLY A 81 5.38 0.99 6.04
C GLY A 81 4.64 1.34 7.34
N ALA A 82 4.43 0.31 8.17
CA ALA A 82 3.58 0.35 9.37
C ALA A 82 3.96 1.42 10.39
N TRP A 83 5.26 1.73 10.47
CA TRP A 83 5.83 2.67 11.43
C TRP A 83 5.70 4.13 11.00
N PHE A 84 5.30 4.38 9.76
CA PHE A 84 5.10 5.72 9.23
C PHE A 84 3.64 6.16 9.38
N GLN A 85 3.38 7.45 9.13
CA GLN A 85 2.08 8.07 9.40
C GLN A 85 0.94 7.46 8.57
N GLU A 86 1.26 6.96 7.38
CA GLU A 86 0.35 6.27 6.47
C GLU A 86 -0.06 4.86 6.95
N LYS A 87 0.66 4.25 7.91
CA LYS A 87 0.39 2.91 8.46
C LYS A 87 0.19 1.83 7.38
N ASP A 88 1.21 1.62 6.55
CA ASP A 88 1.20 0.71 5.38
C ASP A 88 0.27 1.11 4.22
N ASP A 89 -0.51 2.19 4.35
CA ASP A 89 -1.39 2.67 3.27
C ASP A 89 -0.63 3.58 2.30
N THR A 90 0.23 3.00 1.45
CA THR A 90 1.07 3.76 0.51
C THR A 90 0.25 4.57 -0.52
N GLU A 91 -0.96 4.12 -0.89
CA GLU A 91 -1.86 4.87 -1.76
C GLU A 91 -2.35 6.16 -1.05
N ARG A 92 -2.58 6.10 0.26
CA ARG A 92 -2.89 7.30 1.07
C ARG A 92 -1.74 8.28 1.10
N LEU A 93 -0.50 7.81 1.22
CA LEU A 93 0.69 8.66 1.11
C LEU A 93 0.80 9.32 -0.27
N ALA A 94 0.54 8.58 -1.36
CA ALA A 94 0.46 9.13 -2.71
C ALA A 94 -0.65 10.20 -2.82
N GLY A 95 -1.77 10.01 -2.14
CA GLY A 95 -2.82 11.02 -2.06
C GLY A 95 -2.45 12.28 -1.28
N TRP A 96 -1.68 12.16 -0.20
CA TRP A 96 -1.14 13.32 0.53
C TRP A 96 -0.21 14.13 -0.37
N LEU A 97 0.74 13.46 -1.03
CA LEU A 97 1.63 14.07 -2.03
C LEU A 97 0.84 14.82 -3.11
N ALA A 98 -0.23 14.20 -3.62
CA ALA A 98 -1.04 14.77 -4.66
C ALA A 98 -1.80 16.03 -4.22
N VAL A 99 -2.47 15.96 -3.07
CA VAL A 99 -3.23 17.09 -2.53
C VAL A 99 -2.29 18.23 -2.12
N THR A 100 -1.12 17.93 -1.56
CA THR A 100 -0.13 18.95 -1.19
C THR A 100 0.52 19.61 -2.41
N ASN A 101 0.77 18.87 -3.51
CA ASN A 101 1.27 19.47 -4.75
C ASN A 101 0.18 20.26 -5.50
N GLY A 102 -1.07 19.83 -5.41
CA GLY A 102 -2.24 20.52 -5.96
C GLY A 102 -2.35 20.53 -7.49
N LYS A 103 -1.48 19.79 -8.20
CA LYS A 103 -1.47 19.70 -9.67
C LYS A 103 -2.20 18.45 -10.15
N PRO A 104 -3.00 18.52 -11.23
CA PRO A 104 -3.55 17.32 -11.86
C PRO A 104 -2.44 16.38 -12.34
N GLY A 105 -2.58 15.08 -12.11
CA GLY A 105 -1.59 14.09 -12.53
C GLY A 105 -1.68 12.77 -11.78
N ILE A 106 -0.72 11.90 -12.06
CA ILE A 106 -0.51 10.63 -11.37
C ILE A 106 0.65 10.81 -10.39
N TYR A 107 0.43 10.45 -9.14
CA TYR A 107 1.43 10.53 -8.08
C TYR A 107 1.83 9.12 -7.68
N VAL A 108 3.11 8.80 -7.82
CA VAL A 108 3.63 7.44 -7.62
C VAL A 108 4.65 7.46 -6.50
N VAL A 109 4.51 6.52 -5.57
CA VAL A 109 5.45 6.23 -4.49
C VAL A 109 6.12 4.90 -4.77
N MET A 110 7.44 4.87 -4.66
CA MET A 110 8.27 3.68 -4.86
C MET A 110 9.15 3.48 -3.63
N ASP A 111 9.06 2.32 -2.98
CA ASP A 111 9.85 2.00 -1.78
C ASP A 111 10.92 0.92 -2.03
N GLY A 112 11.12 0.56 -3.30
CA GLY A 112 12.03 -0.49 -3.76
C GLY A 112 11.42 -1.89 -3.72
N THR A 113 10.32 -2.09 -2.99
CA THR A 113 9.59 -3.36 -2.89
C THR A 113 8.23 -3.31 -3.58
N ALA A 114 7.63 -2.13 -3.66
CA ALA A 114 6.36 -1.88 -4.31
C ALA A 114 6.37 -0.52 -5.01
N THR A 115 5.57 -0.44 -6.08
CA THR A 115 5.21 0.80 -6.77
C THR A 115 3.70 0.99 -6.60
N THR A 116 3.31 2.07 -5.94
CA THR A 116 1.91 2.39 -5.64
C THR A 116 1.64 3.82 -6.07
N GLY A 117 0.45 4.12 -6.59
CA GLY A 117 0.14 5.50 -6.91
C GLY A 117 -1.34 5.85 -6.89
N ALA A 118 -1.58 7.15 -6.99
CA ALA A 118 -2.90 7.75 -6.92
C ALA A 118 -3.09 8.75 -8.07
N ALA A 119 -4.25 8.67 -8.72
CA ALA A 119 -4.70 9.67 -9.68
C ALA A 119 -5.30 10.86 -8.93
N HIS A 120 -4.91 12.08 -9.29
CA HIS A 120 -5.42 13.31 -8.72
C HIS A 120 -5.93 14.24 -9.79
N LEU A 121 -7.22 14.57 -9.71
CA LEU A 121 -7.89 15.46 -10.66
C LEU A 121 -7.71 15.02 -12.12
N LEU A 122 -7.63 13.71 -12.34
CA LEU A 122 -7.47 13.08 -13.65
C LEU A 122 -8.44 11.90 -13.79
N GLY A 123 -9.03 11.73 -14.97
CA GLY A 123 -9.85 10.56 -15.32
C GLY A 123 -8.98 9.35 -15.59
N ALA A 124 -8.30 8.85 -14.56
CA ALA A 124 -7.35 7.76 -14.67
C ALA A 124 -7.63 6.69 -13.61
N ARG A 125 -7.47 5.43 -14.00
CA ARG A 125 -7.42 4.30 -13.08
C ARG A 125 -5.96 3.89 -12.92
N ALA A 126 -5.40 4.27 -11.78
CA ALA A 126 -4.11 3.76 -11.33
C ALA A 126 -4.24 2.29 -10.88
N PRO A 127 -3.26 1.42 -11.17
CA PRO A 127 -3.18 0.12 -10.53
C PRO A 127 -2.93 0.29 -9.03
N PHE A 128 -3.42 -0.66 -8.22
CA PHE A 128 -3.37 -0.58 -6.76
C PHE A 128 -1.92 -0.66 -6.25
N ASP A 129 -1.15 -1.60 -6.80
CA ASP A 129 0.26 -1.80 -6.53
C ASP A 129 0.91 -2.68 -7.61
N THR A 130 2.23 -2.54 -7.77
CA THR A 130 3.08 -3.46 -8.53
C THR A 130 4.23 -3.87 -7.63
N PHE A 131 4.34 -5.17 -7.34
CA PHE A 131 5.40 -5.68 -6.47
C PHE A 131 6.70 -5.89 -7.24
N ALA A 132 7.79 -5.40 -6.66
CA ALA A 132 9.13 -5.63 -7.16
C ALA A 132 9.57 -7.07 -6.88
N SER A 133 10.16 -7.72 -7.88
CA SER A 133 11.05 -8.85 -7.59
C SER A 133 12.39 -8.32 -7.09
N SER A 134 13.17 -9.13 -6.37
CA SER A 134 14.47 -8.72 -5.80
C SER A 134 15.51 -8.25 -6.83
N LYS A 135 15.23 -8.38 -8.13
CA LYS A 135 16.13 -7.99 -9.23
C LYS A 135 15.54 -6.90 -10.15
N THR A 136 14.32 -6.43 -9.91
CA THR A 136 13.66 -5.48 -10.82
C THR A 136 14.18 -4.07 -10.57
N ALA A 137 14.75 -3.42 -11.59
CA ALA A 137 15.17 -2.02 -11.51
C ALA A 137 13.97 -1.10 -11.29
N LEU A 138 14.18 0.05 -10.64
CA LEU A 138 13.09 1.00 -10.36
C LEU A 138 12.46 1.53 -11.67
N ALA A 139 13.27 1.80 -12.68
CA ALA A 139 12.78 2.25 -13.98
C ALA A 139 11.85 1.22 -14.65
N ASP A 140 12.12 -0.08 -14.47
CA ASP A 140 11.28 -1.15 -15.01
C ASP A 140 9.97 -1.28 -14.22
N GLN A 141 10.03 -1.15 -12.89
CA GLN A 141 8.83 -1.14 -12.04
C GLN A 141 7.90 0.02 -12.40
N LEU A 142 8.47 1.23 -12.56
CA LEU A 142 7.72 2.39 -13.01
C LEU A 142 7.16 2.19 -14.41
N SER A 143 7.92 1.55 -15.30
CA SER A 143 7.47 1.26 -16.66
C SER A 143 6.23 0.39 -16.66
N GLN A 144 6.28 -0.72 -15.93
CA GLN A 144 5.16 -1.64 -15.76
C GLN A 144 3.94 -0.93 -15.16
N TYR A 145 4.12 -0.16 -14.09
CA TYR A 145 3.05 0.61 -13.46
C TYR A 145 2.37 1.57 -14.45
N LEU A 146 3.16 2.25 -15.28
CA LEU A 146 2.63 3.20 -16.28
C LEU A 146 2.00 2.50 -17.49
N ASP A 147 2.44 1.31 -17.86
CA ASP A 147 1.82 0.51 -18.92
C ASP A 147 0.43 -0.01 -18.51
N ASP A 148 0.24 -0.28 -17.21
CA ASP A 148 -1.04 -0.69 -16.62
C ASP A 148 -1.97 0.50 -16.29
N LEU A 149 -1.53 1.74 -16.54
CA LEU A 149 -2.33 2.94 -16.27
C LEU A 149 -3.42 3.12 -17.34
N GLU A 150 -4.68 3.03 -16.93
CA GLU A 150 -5.80 3.28 -17.83
C GLU A 150 -6.28 4.74 -17.74
N LEU A 151 -6.04 5.51 -18.79
CA LEU A 151 -6.67 6.82 -18.97
C LEU A 151 -8.04 6.65 -19.63
N ASN A 152 -9.09 7.17 -18.99
CA ASN A 152 -10.45 7.00 -19.46
C ASN A 152 -11.36 8.14 -19.00
N ASP A 153 -11.96 8.85 -19.95
CA ASP A 153 -12.87 9.98 -19.70
C ASP A 153 -14.16 9.59 -18.96
N ARG A 154 -14.47 8.29 -18.88
CA ARG A 154 -15.59 7.75 -18.10
C ARG A 154 -15.26 7.64 -16.61
N VAL A 155 -13.98 7.70 -16.24
CA VAL A 155 -13.55 7.69 -14.84
C VAL A 155 -13.82 9.06 -14.24
N LYS A 156 -14.54 9.09 -13.12
CA LYS A 156 -14.85 10.34 -12.43
C LYS A 156 -13.58 11.02 -11.94
N VAL A 157 -13.35 12.23 -12.43
CA VAL A 157 -12.31 13.14 -11.94
C VAL A 157 -12.59 13.48 -10.48
N LYS A 158 -11.66 13.13 -9.60
CA LYS A 158 -11.74 13.40 -8.16
C LYS A 158 -10.35 13.68 -7.57
N PRO A 159 -10.25 14.39 -6.44
CA PRO A 159 -9.03 14.43 -5.67
C PRO A 159 -8.60 13.02 -5.23
N ALA A 160 -7.30 12.80 -5.15
CA ALA A 160 -6.74 11.58 -4.57
C ALA A 160 -7.18 11.38 -3.11
N ARG A 161 -7.26 10.14 -2.67
CA ARG A 161 -7.70 9.78 -1.31
C ARG A 161 -6.63 10.14 -0.29
N THR A 162 -7.00 10.89 0.74
CA THR A 162 -6.13 11.25 1.86
C THR A 162 -6.57 10.62 3.19
N ALA A 163 -7.83 10.18 3.25
CA ALA A 163 -8.42 9.52 4.41
C ALA A 163 -8.02 8.04 4.47
N GLU A 164 -7.92 7.51 5.69
CA GLU A 164 -7.73 6.08 5.94
C GLU A 164 -8.88 5.28 5.33
N LEU A 165 -8.58 4.07 4.82
CA LEU A 165 -9.65 3.15 4.46
C LEU A 165 -10.45 2.77 5.70
N PRO A 166 -11.79 2.71 5.62
CA PRO A 166 -12.58 2.20 6.73
C PRO A 166 -12.11 0.79 7.06
N THR A 167 -11.81 0.54 8.34
CA THR A 167 -11.43 -0.79 8.81
C THR A 167 -12.58 -1.74 8.45
N ALA A 168 -12.28 -2.77 7.66
CA ALA A 168 -13.27 -3.80 7.39
C ALA A 168 -13.76 -4.36 8.74
N PRO A 169 -15.07 -4.56 8.94
CA PRO A 169 -15.57 -5.14 10.17
C PRO A 169 -14.83 -6.46 10.39
N GLU A 170 -14.22 -6.60 11.56
CA GLU A 170 -13.53 -7.83 11.94
C GLU A 170 -14.52 -8.97 11.72
N ARG A 171 -14.19 -9.88 10.80
CA ARG A 171 -15.04 -11.03 10.55
C ARG A 171 -14.99 -11.87 11.81
N THR A 172 -15.97 -11.69 12.68
CA THR A 172 -16.20 -12.56 13.84
C THR A 172 -16.64 -13.90 13.28
N TYR A 173 -15.67 -14.71 12.84
CA TYR A 173 -15.89 -16.13 12.74
C TYR A 173 -16.11 -16.59 14.17
N GLU A 174 -17.36 -16.83 14.53
CA GLU A 174 -17.65 -17.62 15.72
C GLU A 174 -16.91 -18.94 15.48
N ARG A 175 -15.76 -19.09 16.14
CA ARG A 175 -14.94 -20.28 16.05
C ARG A 175 -15.82 -21.39 16.59
N GLU A 176 -16.51 -22.11 15.70
CA GLU A 176 -17.33 -23.26 16.06
C GLU A 176 -16.44 -24.14 16.92
N ARG A 177 -16.74 -24.21 18.21
CA ARG A 177 -16.04 -25.09 19.13
C ARG A 177 -16.17 -26.48 18.53
N PHE A 178 -15.04 -27.10 18.20
CA PHE A 178 -14.98 -28.50 17.82
C PHE A 178 -15.64 -29.31 18.94
N THR A 179 -16.91 -29.67 18.74
CA THR A 179 -17.61 -30.62 19.57
C THR A 179 -17.32 -32.00 19.03
N VAL A 180 -17.06 -32.95 19.93
CA VAL A 180 -16.72 -34.35 19.62
C VAL A 180 -17.74 -34.98 18.65
N GLY A 181 -18.99 -34.51 18.63
CA GLY A 181 -20.03 -34.95 17.70
C GLY A 181 -19.76 -34.64 16.22
N LYS A 182 -19.06 -33.54 15.89
CA LYS A 182 -18.76 -33.17 14.49
C LYS A 182 -17.60 -33.99 13.88
N ALA A 183 -16.76 -34.58 14.74
CA ALA A 183 -15.69 -35.49 14.32
C ALA A 183 -16.21 -36.86 13.84
N ILE A 184 -17.38 -37.29 14.34
CA ILE A 184 -17.98 -38.57 13.96
C ILE A 184 -18.79 -38.43 12.65
N GLY A 185 -19.41 -37.27 12.41
CA GLY A 185 -20.21 -37.00 11.20
C GLY A 185 -19.40 -36.88 9.89
N ASN A 186 -18.13 -36.47 9.97
CA ASN A 186 -17.22 -36.37 8.81
C ASN A 186 -16.24 -37.57 8.72
N GLY A 187 -16.55 -38.67 9.41
CA GLY A 187 -15.71 -39.85 9.62
C GLY A 187 -15.48 -40.76 8.41
N ILE A 188 -14.92 -40.22 7.32
CA ILE A 188 -14.19 -41.03 6.32
C ILE A 188 -12.74 -40.55 6.15
N GLY A 189 -12.41 -39.30 6.53
CA GLY A 189 -11.03 -38.77 6.43
C GLY A 189 -10.11 -38.99 7.65
N GLY A 190 -10.63 -39.46 8.78
CA GLY A 190 -9.90 -39.50 10.06
C GLY A 190 -9.15 -40.81 10.38
N MET A 191 -9.34 -41.88 9.61
CA MET A 191 -8.76 -43.19 9.93
C MET A 191 -7.26 -43.30 9.65
N THR A 192 -6.70 -42.47 8.76
CA THR A 192 -5.29 -42.58 8.34
C THR A 192 -4.31 -41.90 9.29
N ILE A 193 -4.72 -40.85 10.02
CA ILE A 193 -3.83 -40.13 10.95
C ILE A 193 -3.68 -40.86 12.30
N GLY A 194 -4.71 -41.61 12.73
CA GLY A 194 -4.66 -42.37 13.99
C GLY A 194 -3.69 -43.55 14.00
N LEU A 195 -3.41 -44.14 12.84
CA LEU A 195 -2.57 -45.34 12.74
C LEU A 195 -1.06 -45.01 12.75
N MET A 196 -0.66 -43.83 12.27
CA MET A 196 0.73 -43.36 12.33
C MET A 196 1.13 -42.85 13.74
N GLY A 197 0.21 -42.24 14.49
CA GLY A 197 0.49 -41.77 15.86
C GLY A 197 0.60 -42.89 16.91
N GLY A 198 -0.14 -43.99 16.73
CA GLY A 198 -0.13 -45.12 17.66
C GLY A 198 1.17 -45.94 17.65
N ALA A 199 1.82 -46.08 16.50
CA ALA A 199 3.06 -46.84 16.37
C ALA A 199 4.26 -46.15 17.05
N LEU A 200 4.28 -44.81 17.06
CA LEU A 200 5.37 -44.03 17.64
C LEU A 200 5.33 -44.02 19.18
N LEU A 201 4.13 -44.04 19.77
CA LEU A 201 3.96 -44.14 21.23
C LEU A 201 4.19 -45.57 21.75
N ALA A 202 3.83 -46.62 20.99
CA ALA A 202 4.12 -48.00 21.38
C ALA A 202 5.62 -48.31 21.45
N GLY A 203 6.43 -47.73 20.55
CA GLY A 203 7.90 -47.89 20.56
C GLY A 203 8.58 -47.25 21.78
N ILE A 204 8.10 -46.10 22.25
CA ILE A 204 8.67 -45.39 23.41
C ILE A 204 8.35 -46.12 24.71
N VAL A 205 7.14 -46.68 24.86
CA VAL A 205 6.75 -47.42 26.08
C VAL A 205 7.47 -48.77 26.17
N PHE A 206 7.68 -49.49 25.07
CA PHE A 206 8.44 -50.75 25.08
C PHE A 206 9.96 -50.55 25.28
N GLY A 207 10.54 -49.44 24.81
CA GLY A 207 11.95 -49.12 25.03
C GLY A 207 12.28 -48.80 26.50
N LEU A 208 11.35 -48.18 27.23
CA LEU A 208 11.52 -47.86 28.66
C LEU A 208 11.31 -49.06 29.58
N ALA A 209 10.45 -50.01 29.22
CA ALA A 209 10.24 -51.24 30.01
C ALA A 209 11.47 -52.19 29.98
N ALA A 210 12.26 -52.18 28.90
CA ALA A 210 13.47 -52.98 28.79
C ALA A 210 14.66 -52.43 29.61
N LEU A 211 14.65 -51.14 29.97
CA LEU A 211 15.74 -50.51 30.73
C LEU A 211 15.59 -50.63 32.26
N VAL A 212 14.38 -50.96 32.74
CA VAL A 212 14.05 -50.99 34.19
C VAL A 212 13.86 -52.43 34.72
N ALA A 213 14.10 -53.46 33.90
CA ALA A 213 14.06 -54.84 34.38
C ALA A 213 15.16 -55.07 35.45
N PRO A 214 14.81 -55.37 36.71
CA PRO A 214 15.78 -55.61 37.76
C PRO A 214 16.52 -56.93 37.47
N ARG A 215 17.85 -56.87 37.37
CA ARG A 215 18.70 -58.05 37.54
C ARG A 215 18.58 -58.57 38.98
N ARG A 216 17.63 -59.49 39.18
CA ARG A 216 17.54 -60.44 40.30
C ARG A 216 16.87 -61.68 39.72
N GLY A 217 17.40 -62.90 39.74
CA GLY A 217 18.62 -63.47 40.28
C GLY A 217 18.53 -64.98 40.02
N GLY A 218 19.66 -65.65 39.88
CA GLY A 218 19.74 -67.12 39.79
C GLY A 218 21.08 -67.57 40.34
N GLN A 219 21.07 -67.97 41.60
CA GLN A 219 22.16 -68.61 42.33
C GLN A 219 22.25 -70.09 41.96
N GLN A 220 23.48 -70.62 42.05
CA GLN A 220 23.91 -72.03 42.03
C GLN A 220 24.01 -72.74 40.69
#